data_AF-A0A377UYC8-F1
#
_entry.id   AF-A0A377UYC8-F1
#
_cell.length_a   1.000
_cell.length_b   1.000
_cell.length_c   1.000
_cell.angle_alpha   90.00
_cell.angle_beta   90.00
_cell.angle_gamma   90.00
#
_symmetry.space_group_name_H-M   'P 1'
#
loop_
_entity.id
_entity.type
_entity.pdbx_description
1 polymer ?
#
loop_
_entity_poly.entity_id
_entity_poly.type
_entity_poly.pdbx_seq_one_letter_code
_entity_poly.pdbx_strand_id
1 'polypeptide(L)'
;MMGDRLIGEAPEYALEQWLRCDMLWPNLLTGAQYAHLQATLDAVQSQPDARSRNDALRNVFNSLMEDAIMTPLFKYNYRISAPPGVNGLRLNARGWFDFASAWLPASST
;
A
#
# COMPACT_ATOMS: atom_id res chain seq x y z
N MET A 1 -8.50 -2.71 5.83
CA MET A 1 -7.21 -2.67 6.55
C MET A 1 -6.09 -2.40 5.54
N MET A 2 -5.06 -1.65 5.95
CA MET A 2 -3.96 -1.22 5.09
C MET A 2 -2.96 -2.34 4.72
N GLY A 3 -2.85 -3.37 5.58
CA GLY A 3 -1.87 -4.45 5.45
C GLY A 3 -1.91 -5.20 4.12
N ASP A 4 -3.09 -5.50 3.60
CA ASP A 4 -3.25 -6.28 2.37
C ASP A 4 -3.00 -5.45 1.10
N ARG A 5 -3.16 -4.12 1.17
CA ARG A 5 -2.97 -3.21 0.02
C ARG A 5 -1.51 -2.91 -0.27
N LEU A 6 -0.63 -3.03 0.71
CA LEU A 6 0.82 -2.78 0.57
C LEU A 6 1.58 -3.93 -0.10
N ILE A 7 0.87 -4.98 -0.48
CA ILE A 7 1.46 -6.20 -1.00
C ILE A 7 1.40 -6.14 -2.53
N GLY A 8 2.46 -5.61 -3.16
CA GLY A 8 2.55 -5.44 -4.61
C GLY A 8 3.75 -4.63 -5.08
N GLU A 9 3.86 -4.42 -6.40
CA GLU A 9 5.01 -3.76 -7.04
C GLU A 9 5.04 -2.22 -6.88
N ALA A 10 3.94 -1.59 -6.42
CA ALA A 10 3.82 -0.13 -6.31
C ALA A 10 3.29 0.34 -4.92
N PRO A 11 4.12 0.25 -3.87
CA PRO A 11 3.70 0.58 -2.50
C PRO A 11 3.31 2.05 -2.32
N GLU A 12 3.92 2.97 -3.05
CA GLU A 12 3.61 4.41 -2.99
C GLU A 12 2.22 4.70 -3.56
N TYR A 13 1.87 4.05 -4.67
CA TYR A 13 0.52 4.13 -5.23
C TYR A 13 -0.52 3.55 -4.27
N ALA A 14 -0.24 2.39 -3.66
CA ALA A 14 -1.14 1.78 -2.68
C ALA A 14 -1.37 2.69 -1.45
N LEU A 15 -0.31 3.34 -0.96
CA LEU A 15 -0.36 4.31 0.12
C LEU A 15 -1.24 5.52 -0.22
N GLU A 16 -1.04 6.09 -1.40
CA GLU A 16 -1.86 7.20 -1.87
C GLU A 16 -3.33 6.81 -2.02
N GLN A 17 -3.61 5.69 -2.70
CA GLN A 17 -5.00 5.23 -2.91
C GLN A 17 -5.71 4.93 -1.60
N TRP A 18 -4.99 4.52 -0.55
CA TRP A 18 -5.58 4.38 0.77
C TRP A 18 -6.08 5.71 1.33
N LEU A 19 -5.30 6.80 1.21
CA LEU A 19 -5.73 8.13 1.64
C LEU A 19 -6.91 8.67 0.82
N ARG A 20 -7.07 8.24 -0.44
CA ARG A 20 -8.13 8.71 -1.35
C ARG A 20 -9.42 7.90 -1.29
N CYS A 21 -9.32 6.58 -1.14
CA CYS A 21 -10.45 5.68 -1.39
C CYS A 21 -10.97 5.00 -0.13
N ASP A 22 -10.24 5.03 0.98
CA ASP A 22 -10.73 4.42 2.21
C ASP A 22 -11.84 5.27 2.84
N MET A 23 -13.01 4.65 3.03
CA MET A 23 -14.22 5.33 3.52
C MET A 23 -14.06 5.91 4.93
N LEU A 24 -13.02 5.52 5.67
CA LEU A 24 -12.76 6.06 6.99
C LEU A 24 -12.31 7.54 6.92
N TRP A 25 -11.56 7.96 5.91
CA TRP A 25 -10.96 9.30 5.86
C TRP A 25 -11.97 10.45 5.86
N PRO A 26 -13.06 10.42 5.05
CA PRO A 26 -14.10 11.44 5.11
C PRO A 26 -14.87 11.49 6.43
N ASN A 27 -14.79 10.43 7.24
CA ASN A 27 -15.44 10.35 8.55
C ASN A 27 -14.51 10.71 9.72
N LEU A 28 -13.19 10.61 9.51
CA LEU A 28 -12.15 10.96 10.49
C LEU A 28 -11.76 12.44 10.41
N LEU A 29 -11.81 13.02 9.21
CA LEU A 29 -11.43 14.40 8.94
C LEU A 29 -12.67 15.27 8.74
N THR A 30 -12.58 16.53 9.12
CA THR A 30 -13.58 17.53 8.70
C THR A 30 -13.55 17.66 7.17
N GLY A 31 -14.66 18.11 6.57
CA GLY A 31 -14.73 18.31 5.12
C GLY A 31 -13.62 19.20 4.57
N ALA A 32 -13.23 20.24 5.31
CA ALA A 32 -12.13 21.13 4.93
C ALA A 32 -10.75 20.42 5.00
N GLN A 33 -10.50 19.64 6.06
CA GLN A 33 -9.27 18.86 6.18
C GLN A 33 -9.17 17.79 5.09
N TYR A 34 -10.27 17.10 4.79
CA TYR A 34 -10.28 16.09 3.73
C TYR A 34 -10.07 16.70 2.34
N ALA A 35 -10.72 17.83 2.04
CA ALA A 35 -10.49 18.57 0.80
C ALA A 35 -9.04 19.06 0.68
N HIS A 36 -8.46 19.55 1.77
CA HIS A 36 -7.05 19.93 1.82
C HIS A 36 -6.13 18.74 1.56
N LEU A 37 -6.39 17.59 2.19
CA LEU A 37 -5.63 16.37 1.95
C LEU A 37 -5.70 15.93 0.48
N GLN A 38 -6.89 15.93 -0.15
CA GLN A 38 -7.02 15.59 -1.57
C GLN A 38 -6.23 16.54 -2.47
N ALA A 39 -6.34 17.86 -2.25
CA ALA A 39 -5.60 18.86 -3.03
C ALA A 39 -4.08 18.71 -2.87
N THR A 40 -3.60 18.39 -1.66
CA THR A 40 -2.18 18.11 -1.41
C THR A 40 -1.72 16.87 -2.16
N LEU A 41 -2.51 15.80 -2.18
CA LEU A 41 -2.18 14.59 -2.96
C LEU A 41 -2.16 14.86 -4.46
N ASP A 42 -3.07 15.69 -4.98
CA ASP A 42 -3.05 16.11 -6.39
C ASP A 42 -1.78 16.89 -6.73
N ALA A 43 -1.35 17.80 -5.84
CA ALA A 43 -0.09 18.53 -5.99
C ALA A 43 1.13 17.59 -5.96
N VAL A 44 1.14 16.58 -5.08
CA VAL A 44 2.19 15.54 -5.05
C VAL A 44 2.25 14.81 -6.39
N GLN A 45 1.11 14.39 -6.95
CA GLN A 45 1.06 13.67 -8.23
C GLN A 45 1.44 14.54 -9.44
N SER A 46 1.29 15.86 -9.33
CA SER A 46 1.75 16.78 -10.38
C SER A 46 3.28 16.84 -10.53
N GLN A 47 4.04 16.29 -9.58
CA GLN A 47 5.49 16.30 -9.63
C GLN A 47 6.01 15.34 -10.71
N PRO A 48 6.88 15.81 -11.63
CA PRO A 48 7.33 15.01 -12.77
C PRO A 48 8.30 13.90 -12.37
N ASP A 49 9.18 14.17 -11.41
CA ASP A 49 10.18 13.22 -10.94
C ASP A 49 9.58 12.24 -9.91
N ALA A 50 9.91 10.96 -10.08
CA ALA A 50 9.41 9.91 -9.21
C ALA A 50 9.96 9.99 -7.79
N ARG A 51 11.23 10.40 -7.59
CA ARG A 51 11.81 10.52 -6.25
C ARG A 51 11.19 11.69 -5.51
N SER A 52 11.11 12.85 -6.16
CA SER A 52 10.45 14.03 -5.58
C SER A 52 9.00 13.73 -5.18
N ARG A 53 8.25 13.03 -6.05
CA ARG A 53 6.88 12.60 -5.74
C ARG A 53 6.82 11.67 -4.54
N ASN A 54 7.73 10.69 -4.44
CA ASN A 54 7.79 9.75 -3.31
C ASN A 54 8.16 10.46 -2.01
N ASP A 55 9.13 11.38 -2.05
CA ASP A 55 9.53 12.18 -0.88
C ASP A 55 8.38 13.09 -0.43
N ALA A 56 7.67 13.70 -1.38
CA ALA A 56 6.51 14.52 -1.08
C ALA A 56 5.35 13.70 -0.49
N LEU A 57 5.06 12.51 -1.02
CA LEU A 57 4.07 11.60 -0.44
C LEU A 57 4.45 11.18 0.98
N ARG A 58 5.75 10.92 1.22
CA ARG A 58 6.25 10.62 2.57
C ARG A 58 6.00 11.78 3.53
N ASN A 59 6.20 13.01 3.09
CA ASN A 59 5.94 14.19 3.90
C ASN A 59 4.46 14.34 4.26
N VAL A 60 3.54 13.99 3.35
CA VAL A 60 2.09 13.96 3.67
C VAL A 60 1.81 13.02 4.85
N PHE A 61 2.35 11.80 4.83
CA PHE A 61 2.19 10.88 5.96
C PHE A 61 2.85 11.38 7.23
N ASN A 62 4.01 12.03 7.14
CA ASN A 62 4.67 12.63 8.31
C ASN A 62 3.79 13.71 8.95
N SER A 63 3.19 14.61 8.16
CA SER A 63 2.27 15.62 8.69
C SER A 63 1.04 15.00 9.36
N LEU A 64 0.46 13.96 8.77
CA LEU A 64 -0.66 13.23 9.40
C LEU A 64 -0.26 12.57 10.74
N MET A 65 1.01 12.17 10.89
CA MET A 65 1.53 11.63 12.16
C MET A 65 1.83 12.74 13.17
N GLU A 66 2.39 13.86 12.75
CA GLU A 66 2.65 15.04 13.59
C GLU A 66 1.36 15.63 14.15
N ASP A 67 0.29 15.66 13.34
CA ASP A 67 -1.05 16.12 13.74
C ASP A 67 -1.81 15.08 14.58
N ALA A 68 -1.20 13.93 14.90
CA ALA A 68 -1.81 12.81 15.60
C ALA A 68 -3.10 12.25 14.94
N ILE A 69 -3.28 12.48 13.65
CA ILE A 69 -4.38 11.94 12.84
C ILE A 69 -4.15 10.45 12.55
N MET A 70 -2.90 10.06 12.35
CA MET A 70 -2.50 8.68 12.10
C MET A 70 -1.34 8.29 13.01
N THR A 71 -1.38 7.10 13.62
CA THR A 71 -0.24 6.55 14.37
C THR A 71 0.12 5.16 13.84
N PRO A 72 1.33 4.95 13.30
CA PRO A 72 1.76 3.63 12.89
C PRO A 72 1.96 2.74 14.13
N LEU A 73 1.21 1.64 14.21
CA LEU A 73 1.29 0.72 15.35
C LEU A 73 2.38 -0.35 15.17
N PHE A 74 2.46 -0.94 13.97
CA PHE A 74 3.42 -2.01 13.68
C PHE A 74 3.82 -2.00 12.20
N LYS A 75 5.04 -2.44 11.88
CA LYS A 75 5.48 -2.77 10.53
C LYS A 75 5.57 -4.28 10.38
N TYR A 76 4.71 -4.87 9.55
CA TYR A 76 4.75 -6.30 9.26
C TYR A 76 5.70 -6.57 8.08
N ASN A 77 6.65 -7.48 8.27
CA ASN A 77 7.38 -8.10 7.17
C ASN A 77 6.71 -9.44 6.86
N TYR A 78 5.94 -9.51 5.78
CA TYR A 78 5.36 -10.78 5.35
C TYR A 78 6.48 -11.69 4.86
N ARG A 79 6.73 -12.79 5.60
CA ARG A 79 7.58 -13.88 5.12
C ARG A 79 6.68 -14.95 4.53
N ILE A 80 6.74 -15.11 3.21
CA ILE A 80 5.98 -16.11 2.49
C ILE A 80 6.67 -17.46 2.65
N SER A 81 6.00 -18.42 3.28
CA SER A 81 6.38 -19.83 3.22
C SER A 81 5.50 -20.53 2.19
N ALA A 82 6.04 -20.77 0.99
CA ALA A 82 5.41 -21.70 0.06
C ALA A 82 5.47 -23.11 0.65
N PRO A 83 4.38 -23.91 0.57
CA PRO A 83 4.46 -25.32 0.96
C PRO A 83 5.59 -26.02 0.18
N PRO A 84 6.38 -26.89 0.82
CA PRO A 84 7.44 -27.64 0.14
C PRO A 84 6.87 -28.38 -1.08
N GLY A 85 7.50 -28.21 -2.24
CA GLY A 85 7.06 -28.85 -3.49
C GLY A 85 5.97 -28.09 -4.26
N VAL A 86 5.54 -26.90 -3.84
CA VAL A 86 4.66 -26.04 -4.66
C VAL A 86 5.49 -24.94 -5.31
N ASN A 87 5.56 -24.96 -6.64
CA ASN A 87 6.26 -23.96 -7.44
C ASN A 87 5.26 -23.02 -8.12
N GLY A 88 5.75 -21.87 -8.61
CA GLY A 88 4.96 -20.95 -9.43
C GLY A 88 3.94 -20.08 -8.66
N LEU A 89 3.94 -20.14 -7.32
CA LEU A 89 3.16 -19.22 -6.49
C LEU A 89 3.66 -17.79 -6.68
N ARG A 90 2.74 -16.89 -7.02
CA ARG A 90 3.02 -15.45 -7.11
C ARG A 90 2.13 -14.71 -6.14
N LEU A 91 2.68 -13.67 -5.53
CA LEU A 91 1.90 -12.73 -4.75
C LEU A 91 1.47 -11.61 -5.69
N ASN A 92 0.17 -11.45 -5.89
CA ASN A 92 -0.34 -10.39 -6.75
C ASN A 92 -0.28 -9.03 -6.05
N ALA A 93 -0.44 -7.95 -6.81
CA ALA A 93 -0.39 -6.58 -6.31
C ALA A 93 -1.53 -6.17 -5.35
N ARG A 94 -2.40 -7.11 -4.98
CA ARG A 94 -3.49 -6.95 -4.00
C ARG A 94 -3.28 -7.80 -2.75
N GLY A 95 -2.11 -8.42 -2.61
CA GLY A 95 -1.77 -9.23 -1.45
C GLY A 95 -2.29 -10.66 -1.40
N TRP A 96 -2.84 -11.15 -2.51
CA TRP A 96 -3.31 -12.53 -2.58
C TRP A 96 -2.31 -13.42 -3.34
N PHE A 97 -2.24 -14.68 -2.94
CA PHE A 97 -1.55 -15.69 -3.71
C PHE A 97 -2.35 -16.00 -4.98
N ASP A 98 -1.69 -15.85 -6.12
CA ASP A 98 -2.16 -16.35 -7.39
C ASP A 98 -1.71 -17.80 -7.56
N PHE A 99 -2.69 -18.70 -7.61
CA PHE A 99 -2.50 -20.14 -7.82
C PHE A 99 -2.64 -20.54 -9.30
N ALA A 100 -2.99 -19.63 -10.21
CA ALA A 100 -3.21 -19.96 -11.63
C ALA A 100 -1.95 -20.50 -12.32
N SER A 101 -0.77 -20.13 -11.83
CA SER A 101 0.53 -20.63 -12.31
C SER A 101 1.18 -21.64 -11.36
N ALA A 102 0.47 -22.06 -10.31
CA ALA A 102 1.03 -22.99 -9.33
C ALA A 102 1.11 -24.41 -9.92
N TRP A 103 2.23 -25.10 -9.66
CA TRP A 103 2.43 -26.47 -10.12
C TRP A 103 3.24 -27.28 -9.10
N LEU A 104 3.05 -28.60 -9.15
CA LEU A 104 3.81 -29.58 -8.37
C LEU A 104 4.85 -30.25 -9.27
N PRO A 105 6.11 -30.40 -8.84
CA PRO A 105 7.09 -31.18 -9.57
C PRO A 105 6.67 -32.65 -9.61
N ALA A 106 7.03 -33.31 -10.72
CA ALA A 106 6.80 -34.74 -10.87
C ALA A 106 7.49 -35.51 -9.73
N SER A 107 6.82 -36.54 -9.22
CA SER A 107 7.36 -37.40 -8.17
C SER A 107 8.68 -38.01 -8.62
N SER A 108 9.79 -37.70 -7.93
CA SER A 108 11.04 -38.44 -8.09
C SER A 108 10.82 -39.82 -7.49
N THR A 109 10.63 -40.82 -8.35
CA THR A 109 10.63 -42.24 -8.01
C THR A 109 12.07 -42.73 -7.87
#